data_AF-A0A5N9G626-F1
#
_entry.id   AF-A0A5N9G626-F1
#
_cell.length_a   1.000
_cell.length_b   1.000
_cell.length_c   1.000
_cell.angle_alpha   90.00
_cell.angle_beta   90.00
_cell.angle_gamma   90.00
#
_symmetry.space_group_name_H-M   'P 1'
#
loop_
_entity.id
_entity.type
_entity.pdbx_description
1 polymer ?
#
loop_
_entity_poly.entity_id
_entity_poly.type
_entity_poly.pdbx_seq_one_letter_code
_entity_poly.pdbx_strand_id
1 'polypeptide(L)'
;MPWPLPVDGVATFELLGDMTMHGVTSPVTFDVTAEFAGDRISADANTVITFDQFGMSKPRLFLIVSVADEISLELEVQAIVAFSP
;
A
#
# COMPACT_ATOMS: atom_id res chain seq x y z
N MET A 1 -9.41 2.93 12.64
CA MET A 1 -9.61 4.35 12.28
C MET A 1 -11.04 4.78 12.62
N PRO A 2 -11.27 6.00 13.15
CA PRO A 2 -12.61 6.47 13.48
C PRO A 2 -13.43 6.80 12.22
N TRP A 3 -14.74 6.58 12.30
CA TRP A 3 -15.72 6.96 11.28
C TRP A 3 -16.70 8.00 11.87
N PRO A 4 -17.02 9.10 11.17
CA PRO A 4 -16.59 9.46 9.82
C PRO A 4 -15.09 9.79 9.75
N LEU A 5 -14.53 9.75 8.54
CA LEU A 5 -13.13 10.14 8.31
C LEU A 5 -12.89 11.58 8.79
N PRO A 6 -11.68 11.90 9.30
CA PRO A 6 -11.31 13.26 9.67
C PRO A 6 -11.46 14.21 8.48
N VAL A 7 -11.89 15.45 8.75
CA VAL A 7 -11.97 16.51 7.73
C VAL A 7 -10.64 17.26 7.58
N ASP A 8 -9.77 17.16 8.57
CA ASP A 8 -8.47 17.79 8.62
C ASP A 8 -7.47 16.98 9.45
N GLY A 9 -6.18 17.22 9.22
CA GLY A 9 -5.08 16.68 10.00
C GLY A 9 -4.45 15.40 9.43
N VAL A 10 -3.56 14.79 10.22
CA VAL A 10 -2.78 13.61 9.80
C VAL A 10 -3.21 12.39 10.60
N ALA A 11 -3.33 11.23 9.93
CA ALA A 11 -3.62 9.95 10.57
C ALA A 11 -2.71 8.85 10.03
N THR A 12 -2.22 7.99 10.93
CA THR A 12 -1.43 6.81 10.60
C THR A 12 -2.20 5.53 10.91
N PHE A 13 -2.33 4.62 9.94
CA PHE A 13 -3.05 3.36 10.10
C PHE A 13 -2.49 2.21 9.28
N GLU A 14 -2.82 1.00 9.70
CA GLU A 14 -2.69 -0.20 8.88
C GLU A 14 -3.91 -0.34 7.96
N LEU A 15 -3.66 -0.48 6.66
CA LEU A 15 -4.64 -0.80 5.65
C LEU A 15 -4.51 -2.28 5.28
N LEU A 16 -5.46 -3.09 5.77
CA LEU A 16 -5.56 -4.50 5.42
C LEU A 16 -6.35 -4.65 4.12
N GLY A 17 -5.84 -5.46 3.20
CA GLY A 17 -6.54 -5.75 1.95
C GLY A 17 -6.05 -7.01 1.26
N ASP A 18 -6.84 -7.53 0.33
CA ASP A 18 -6.43 -8.62 -0.55
C ASP A 18 -5.79 -8.04 -1.81
N MET A 19 -4.50 -8.32 -2.01
CA MET A 19 -3.78 -7.90 -3.21
C MET A 19 -3.73 -9.06 -4.21
N THR A 20 -3.99 -8.77 -5.48
CA THR A 20 -3.81 -9.74 -6.57
C THR A 20 -2.61 -9.37 -7.43
N MET A 21 -1.65 -10.27 -7.53
CA MET A 21 -0.47 -10.11 -8.39
C MET A 21 -0.20 -11.43 -9.10
N HIS A 22 0.07 -11.36 -10.41
CA HIS A 22 0.30 -12.55 -11.24
C HIS A 22 -0.80 -13.63 -11.08
N GLY A 23 -2.05 -13.22 -10.92
CA GLY A 23 -3.20 -14.13 -10.76
C GLY A 23 -3.31 -14.83 -9.40
N VAL A 24 -2.41 -14.55 -8.46
CA VAL A 24 -2.47 -15.03 -7.06
C VAL A 24 -2.99 -13.89 -6.18
N THR A 25 -3.98 -14.20 -5.33
CA THR A 25 -4.53 -13.26 -4.34
C THR A 25 -4.00 -13.61 -2.95
N SER A 26 -3.47 -12.63 -2.23
CA SER A 26 -2.92 -12.80 -0.88
C SER A 26 -3.25 -11.58 -0.01
N PRO A 27 -3.52 -11.76 1.30
CA PRO A 27 -3.70 -10.64 2.20
C PRO A 27 -2.38 -9.87 2.37
N VAL A 28 -2.47 -8.55 2.32
CA VAL A 28 -1.37 -7.61 2.50
C VAL A 28 -1.81 -6.51 3.46
N THR A 29 -0.88 -6.04 4.28
CA THR A 29 -1.08 -4.87 5.15
C THR A 29 -0.15 -3.76 4.70
N PHE A 30 -0.71 -2.59 4.42
CA PHE A 30 0.05 -1.37 4.16
C PHE A 30 0.09 -0.51 5.41
N ASP A 31 1.26 0.01 5.75
CA ASP A 31 1.39 1.12 6.68
C ASP A 31 1.10 2.41 5.91
N VAL A 32 0.12 3.19 6.37
CA VAL A 32 -0.36 4.38 5.66
C VAL A 32 -0.24 5.61 6.57
N THR A 33 0.31 6.69 6.02
CA THR A 33 0.19 8.04 6.57
C THR A 33 -0.66 8.85 5.63
N ALA A 34 -1.83 9.31 6.10
CA ALA A 34 -2.75 10.13 5.32
C ALA A 34 -2.89 11.53 5.91
N GLU A 35 -2.94 12.53 5.05
CA GLU A 35 -3.29 13.91 5.37
C GLU A 35 -4.68 14.23 4.77
N PHE A 36 -5.55 14.75 5.62
CA PHE A 36 -6.90 15.18 5.28
C PHE A 36 -6.92 16.70 5.20
N ALA A 37 -7.51 17.24 4.13
CA ALA A 37 -7.64 18.67 3.91
C ALA A 37 -8.98 18.98 3.21
N GLY A 38 -10.04 19.07 4.00
CA GLY A 38 -11.40 19.31 3.53
C GLY A 38 -11.94 18.13 2.72
N ASP A 39 -12.05 18.31 1.41
CA ASP A 39 -12.49 17.26 0.47
C ASP A 39 -11.33 16.48 -0.14
N ARG A 40 -10.08 16.77 0.24
CA ARG A 40 -8.88 16.12 -0.30
C ARG A 40 -8.23 15.19 0.71
N ILE A 41 -7.67 14.10 0.19
CA ILE A 41 -6.80 13.19 0.92
C ILE A 41 -5.52 13.00 0.11
N SER A 42 -4.37 13.19 0.74
CA SER A 42 -3.07 12.70 0.27
C SER A 42 -2.60 11.59 1.20
N ALA A 43 -1.97 10.54 0.68
CA ALA A 43 -1.44 9.49 1.52
C ALA A 43 -0.18 8.84 0.92
N ASP A 44 0.76 8.52 1.80
CA ASP A 44 1.88 7.63 1.53
C ASP A 44 1.58 6.28 2.16
N ALA A 45 1.72 5.21 1.38
CA ALA A 45 1.52 3.84 1.83
C ALA A 45 2.72 2.97 1.44
N ASN A 46 3.20 2.16 2.39
CA ASN A 46 4.29 1.23 2.14
C ASN A 46 3.97 -0.16 2.67
N THR A 47 4.56 -1.16 2.02
CA THR A 47 4.55 -2.55 2.50
C THR A 47 5.76 -3.29 1.95
N VAL A 48 6.06 -4.45 2.54
CA VAL A 48 7.06 -5.38 2.03
C VAL A 48 6.37 -6.72 1.76
N ILE A 49 6.55 -7.23 0.54
CA ILE A 49 6.05 -8.53 0.12
C ILE A 49 7.23 -9.41 -0.36
N THR A 50 6.97 -10.66 -0.70
CA THR A 50 7.97 -11.54 -1.33
C THR A 50 7.48 -12.04 -2.68
N PHE A 51 8.40 -12.49 -3.54
CA PHE A 51 8.04 -13.15 -4.81
C PHE A 51 7.20 -14.40 -4.59
N ASP A 52 7.57 -15.22 -3.60
CA ASP A 52 6.90 -16.49 -3.29
C ASP A 52 5.45 -16.30 -2.83
N GLN A 53 5.15 -15.19 -2.13
CA GLN A 53 3.79 -14.85 -1.71
C GLN A 53 2.79 -14.79 -2.87
N PHE A 54 3.26 -14.45 -4.07
CA PHE A 54 2.45 -14.31 -5.29
C PHE A 54 2.79 -15.36 -6.34
N GLY A 55 3.48 -16.44 -5.96
CA GLY A 55 3.84 -17.54 -6.86
C GLY A 55 4.79 -17.11 -7.99
N MET A 56 5.55 -16.05 -7.79
CA MET A 56 6.51 -15.55 -8.77
C MET A 56 7.90 -16.12 -8.50
N SER A 57 8.65 -16.37 -9.58
CA SER A 57 10.05 -16.74 -9.43
C SER A 57 10.92 -15.50 -9.27
N LYS A 58 11.85 -15.54 -8.32
CA LYS A 58 12.81 -14.48 -8.10
C LYS A 58 13.71 -14.29 -9.33
N PRO A 59 13.92 -13.05 -9.83
CA PRO A 59 14.84 -12.79 -10.93
C PRO A 59 16.27 -13.21 -10.58
N ARG A 60 16.90 -14.02 -11.45
CA ARG A 60 18.31 -14.40 -11.31
C ARG A 60 19.17 -13.45 -12.15
N LEU A 61 19.74 -12.43 -11.51
CA LEU A 61 20.64 -11.49 -12.16
C LEU A 61 22.10 -11.91 -11.91
N PHE A 62 22.80 -12.35 -12.98
CA PHE A 62 24.13 -12.96 -12.91
C PHE A 62 25.27 -12.05 -12.40
N LEU A 63 25.02 -10.75 -12.25
CA LEU A 63 26.05 -9.72 -12.00
C LEU A 63 25.88 -8.96 -10.68
N ILE A 64 24.84 -9.25 -9.88
CA ILE A 64 24.55 -8.52 -8.63
C ILE A 64 24.58 -9.46 -7.44
N VAL A 65 25.12 -8.98 -6.33
CA VAL A 65 25.03 -9.62 -5.01
C VAL A 65 23.55 -9.65 -4.64
N SER A 66 22.90 -10.81 -4.78
CA SER A 66 21.61 -11.14 -4.16
C SER A 66 20.53 -10.04 -4.24
N VAL A 67 19.57 -10.15 -5.17
CA VAL A 67 18.28 -9.41 -5.02
C VAL A 67 17.73 -9.72 -3.62
N ALA A 68 17.24 -8.75 -2.86
CA ALA A 68 16.55 -9.09 -1.60
C ALA A 68 15.36 -10.03 -1.91
N ASP A 69 15.02 -10.94 -1.01
CA ASP A 69 13.78 -11.75 -1.17
C ASP A 69 12.51 -10.88 -1.08
N GLU A 70 12.70 -9.68 -0.54
CA GLU A 70 11.71 -8.67 -0.27
C GLU A 70 11.53 -7.70 -1.45
N ILE A 71 10.28 -7.39 -1.75
CA ILE A 71 9.84 -6.36 -2.69
C ILE A 71 9.20 -5.27 -1.84
N SER A 72 9.85 -4.11 -1.77
CA SER A 72 9.27 -2.91 -1.17
C SER A 72 8.31 -2.26 -2.16
N LEU A 73 7.07 -2.05 -1.73
CA LEU A 73 6.09 -1.28 -2.48
C LEU A 73 5.86 0.05 -1.76
N GLU A 74 5.88 1.12 -2.54
CA GLU A 74 5.60 2.48 -2.11
C GLU A 74 4.52 3.06 -3.02
N LEU A 75 3.47 3.62 -2.43
CA LEU A 75 2.36 4.25 -3.14
C LEU A 75 2.18 5.67 -2.61
N GLU A 76 2.14 6.63 -3.52
CA GLU A 76 1.65 7.98 -3.27
C GLU A 76 0.24 8.09 -3.85
N VAL A 77 -0.73 8.47 -3.02
CA VAL A 77 -2.16 8.49 -3.36
C VAL A 77 -2.71 9.90 -3.20
N GLN A 78 -3.50 10.34 -4.18
CA GLN A 78 -4.31 11.56 -4.08
C GLN A 78 -5.77 11.24 -4.41
N ALA A 79 -6.69 11.67 -3.56
CA ALA A 79 -8.12 11.41 -3.69
C ALA A 79 -8.98 12.62 -3.32
N ILE A 80 -10.21 12.65 -3.86
CA ILE A 80 -11.25 13.61 -3.48
C ILE A 80 -12.41 12.83 -2.84
N VAL A 81 -12.87 13.27 -1.68
CA VAL A 81 -14.02 12.71 -0.98
C VAL A 81 -15.29 13.35 -1.54
N ALA A 82 -15.93 12.67 -2.49
CA ALA A 82 -17.26 13.06 -2.93
C ALA A 82 -18.29 12.58 -1.88
N PHE A 83 -18.83 13.50 -1.09
CA PHE A 83 -20.03 13.22 -0.30
C PHE A 83 -21.22 13.09 -1.25
N SER A 84 -21.75 11.88 -1.43
CA SER A 84 -23.08 11.70 -2.01
C SER A 84 -24.11 11.91 -0.89
N PRO A 85 -25.08 12.83 -1.05
CA PRO A 85 -26.12 13.08 -0.06
C PRO A 85 -27.09 11.90 0.12
#